data_AF-R9M0F1-F1
#
_entry.id   AF-R9M0F1-F1
#
_cell.length_a   1.000
_cell.length_b   1.000
_cell.length_c   1.000
_cell.angle_alpha   90.00
_cell.angle_beta   90.00
_cell.angle_gamma   90.00
#
_symmetry.space_group_name_H-M   'P 1'
#
loop_
_entity.id
_entity.type
_entity.pdbx_description
1 polymer ?
#
loop_
_entity_poly.entity_id
_entity_poly.type
_entity_poly.pdbx_seq_one_letter_code
_entity_poly.pdbx_strand_id
1 'polypeptide(L)'
;MAGEFRKDIDYIMSHKMGLDDTFRFRCKACGKCCKNREDVLLTPYDLFRIARYLGRTPSEIINQYCDTYIGPDSHLPVVRIRPVPPDNSCPFLRNKKCIVHQDKPMVCAVYPLARIAQPGEPAPFYVLQPGNPCGGTDRTVTVRQWLGHLCSEEGEQTGMMWGELLALFVRALHFLWPQMPDEQKESFCSSLFVFLYLKYDVKEPFAPQLKANAMGAVILWQKELSFSEVPAWFPIEELPTGERQQHLLLLKAYGLYKRDWCAARGLRPEQIDEETGVDGNCYACLEEFQDSEYRDASYMEALLEPGDFLLWKQYFQADRSCCHKSC
;
A
#
# COMPACT_ATOMS: atom_id res chain seq x y z
N MET A 1 -3.78 16.37 25.36
CA MET A 1 -2.85 15.60 24.49
C MET A 1 -3.00 14.10 24.69
N ALA A 2 -2.19 13.38 25.49
CA ALA A 2 -2.24 11.90 25.56
C ALA A 2 -3.62 11.30 25.97
N GLY A 3 -4.34 11.97 26.86
CA GLY A 3 -5.68 11.54 27.30
C GLY A 3 -6.81 11.80 26.29
N GLU A 4 -6.62 12.71 25.33
CA GLU A 4 -7.59 12.95 24.23
C GLU A 4 -7.35 11.96 23.09
N PHE A 5 -6.09 11.74 22.70
CA PHE A 5 -5.72 10.71 21.73
C PHE A 5 -6.21 9.31 22.13
N ARG A 6 -6.14 8.97 23.42
CA ARG A 6 -6.65 7.68 23.92
C ARG A 6 -8.17 7.55 23.76
N LYS A 7 -8.93 8.63 24.00
CA LYS A 7 -10.39 8.63 23.81
C LYS A 7 -10.78 8.47 22.33
N ASP A 8 -10.02 9.07 21.43
CA ASP A 8 -10.26 8.94 19.99
C ASP A 8 -9.98 7.52 19.50
N ILE A 9 -8.91 6.87 20.00
CA ILE A 9 -8.61 5.47 19.70
C ILE A 9 -9.72 4.55 20.24
N ASP A 10 -10.13 4.73 21.50
CA ASP A 10 -11.20 3.93 22.10
C ASP A 10 -12.52 4.07 21.31
N TYR A 11 -12.83 5.28 20.86
CA TYR A 11 -13.98 5.54 19.99
C TYR A 11 -13.86 4.80 18.66
N ILE A 12 -12.72 4.93 17.97
CA ILE A 12 -12.45 4.26 16.68
C ILE A 12 -12.60 2.75 16.82
N MET A 13 -12.03 2.17 17.87
CA MET A 13 -12.04 0.72 18.09
C MET A 13 -13.43 0.19 18.48
N SER A 14 -14.24 0.98 19.19
CA SER A 14 -15.61 0.60 19.59
C SER A 14 -16.67 0.84 18.50
N HIS A 15 -16.34 1.58 17.43
CA HIS A 15 -17.27 1.94 16.35
C HIS A 15 -16.78 1.46 14.98
N LYS A 16 -16.00 0.38 14.94
CA LYS A 16 -15.58 -0.26 13.70
C LYS A 16 -16.80 -0.77 12.92
N MET A 17 -16.81 -0.48 11.63
CA MET A 17 -17.81 -0.98 10.68
C MET A 17 -17.10 -1.68 9.52
N GLY A 18 -17.61 -2.84 9.13
CA GLY A 18 -17.33 -3.50 7.86
C GLY A 18 -18.17 -2.93 6.72
N LEU A 19 -18.02 -3.54 5.54
CA LEU A 19 -18.72 -3.10 4.33
C LEU A 19 -20.25 -3.26 4.42
N ASP A 20 -20.71 -4.27 5.14
CA ASP A 20 -22.13 -4.61 5.22
C ASP A 20 -22.83 -4.00 6.45
N ASP A 21 -22.07 -3.32 7.32
CA ASP A 21 -22.62 -2.54 8.42
C ASP A 21 -23.30 -1.26 7.93
N THR A 22 -24.32 -0.83 8.67
CA THR A 22 -25.12 0.36 8.34
C THR A 22 -24.72 1.58 9.14
N PHE A 23 -24.82 2.76 8.50
CA PHE A 23 -24.70 4.05 9.16
C PHE A 23 -25.77 5.03 8.65
N ARG A 24 -26.02 6.08 9.44
CA ARG A 24 -27.03 7.10 9.13
C ARG A 24 -26.39 8.35 8.54
N PHE A 25 -26.56 8.57 7.25
CA PHE A 25 -26.09 9.77 6.58
C PHE A 25 -26.82 10.05 5.26
N ARG A 26 -27.13 11.33 5.01
CA ARG A 26 -27.59 11.86 3.73
C ARG A 26 -26.72 13.04 3.32
N CYS A 27 -26.01 12.90 2.19
CA CYS A 27 -25.32 14.04 1.58
C CYS A 27 -26.33 15.07 1.05
N LYS A 28 -26.12 16.34 1.42
CA LYS A 28 -26.93 17.49 0.96
C LYS A 28 -26.39 18.15 -0.32
N ALA A 29 -25.39 17.54 -0.97
CA ALA A 29 -24.70 18.08 -2.14
C ALA A 29 -24.28 19.57 -2.00
N CYS A 30 -23.83 19.96 -0.80
CA CYS A 30 -23.57 21.36 -0.47
C CYS A 30 -22.18 21.86 -0.88
N GLY A 31 -21.26 20.95 -1.23
CA GLY A 31 -19.87 21.26 -1.60
C GLY A 31 -18.97 21.66 -0.43
N LYS A 32 -19.45 21.70 0.81
CA LYS A 32 -18.66 22.13 1.99
C LYS A 32 -17.45 21.23 2.27
N CYS A 33 -17.57 19.92 2.02
CA CYS A 33 -16.44 18.99 2.18
C CYS A 33 -15.31 19.20 1.16
N CYS A 34 -15.53 20.02 0.13
CA CYS A 34 -14.54 20.37 -0.88
C CYS A 34 -13.86 21.71 -0.62
N LYS A 35 -14.06 22.34 0.54
CA LYS A 35 -13.46 23.64 0.90
C LYS A 35 -12.65 23.52 2.16
N ASN A 36 -11.61 24.36 2.32
CA ASN A 36 -10.74 24.38 3.50
C ASN A 36 -10.16 22.98 3.82
N ARG A 37 -9.69 22.26 2.80
CA ARG A 37 -9.07 20.93 2.92
C ARG A 37 -7.69 20.96 2.28
N GLU A 38 -6.70 20.40 2.96
CA GLU A 38 -5.32 20.30 2.47
C GLU A 38 -4.73 18.87 2.60
N ASP A 39 -5.59 17.94 2.99
CA ASP A 39 -5.32 16.57 3.44
C ASP A 39 -5.88 15.51 2.46
N VAL A 40 -6.26 15.93 1.24
CA VAL A 40 -6.74 15.02 0.20
C VAL A 40 -5.55 14.42 -0.56
N LEU A 41 -4.93 13.42 0.07
CA LEU A 41 -3.85 12.63 -0.52
C LEU A 41 -4.41 11.68 -1.59
N LEU A 42 -3.64 11.48 -2.67
CA LEU A 42 -3.98 10.59 -3.77
C LEU A 42 -3.10 9.34 -3.73
N THR A 43 -3.74 8.18 -3.77
CA THR A 43 -3.06 6.95 -4.19
C THR A 43 -2.83 6.96 -5.70
N PRO A 44 -1.93 6.12 -6.22
CA PRO A 44 -1.78 5.95 -7.67
C PRO A 44 -3.08 5.51 -8.34
N TYR A 45 -3.91 4.71 -7.67
CA TYR A 45 -5.21 4.30 -8.20
C TYR A 45 -6.22 5.44 -8.25
N ASP A 46 -6.25 6.32 -7.25
CA ASP A 46 -7.06 7.53 -7.29
C ASP A 46 -6.67 8.42 -8.46
N LEU A 47 -5.36 8.66 -8.62
CA LEU A 47 -4.82 9.46 -9.71
C LEU A 47 -5.15 8.85 -11.07
N PHE A 48 -4.97 7.53 -11.21
CA PHE A 48 -5.28 6.78 -12.43
C PHE A 48 -6.75 6.91 -12.83
N ARG A 49 -7.69 6.71 -11.89
CA ARG A 49 -9.13 6.82 -12.17
C ARG A 49 -9.53 8.25 -12.57
N ILE A 50 -9.02 9.25 -11.86
CA ILE A 50 -9.25 10.67 -12.21
C ILE A 50 -8.71 10.99 -13.60
N ALA A 51 -7.49 10.55 -13.90
CA ALA A 51 -6.85 10.75 -15.19
C ALA A 51 -7.65 10.09 -16.32
N ARG A 52 -8.05 8.82 -16.12
CA ARG A 52 -8.90 8.07 -17.07
C ARG A 52 -10.23 8.76 -17.31
N TYR A 53 -10.93 9.17 -16.26
CA TYR A 53 -12.23 9.85 -16.35
C TYR A 53 -12.12 11.17 -17.14
N LEU A 54 -11.04 11.93 -16.93
CA LEU A 54 -10.82 13.20 -17.61
C LEU A 54 -10.17 13.06 -19.00
N GLY A 55 -9.82 11.85 -19.43
CA GLY A 55 -9.12 11.61 -20.69
C GLY A 55 -7.71 12.22 -20.72
N ARG A 56 -7.01 12.19 -19.59
CA ARG A 56 -5.69 12.78 -19.37
C ARG A 56 -4.71 11.74 -18.85
N THR A 57 -3.43 12.07 -18.89
CA THR A 57 -2.36 11.30 -18.24
C THR A 57 -2.24 11.66 -16.76
N PRO A 58 -1.68 10.77 -15.92
CA PRO A 58 -1.37 11.08 -14.51
C PRO A 58 -0.53 12.35 -14.35
N SER A 59 0.46 12.55 -15.23
CA SER A 59 1.32 13.75 -15.25
C SER A 59 0.53 15.03 -15.50
N GLU A 60 -0.39 15.04 -16.48
CA GLU A 60 -1.27 16.20 -16.72
C GLU A 60 -2.16 16.50 -15.51
N ILE A 61 -2.72 15.47 -14.86
CA ILE A 61 -3.54 15.67 -13.66
C ILE A 61 -2.71 16.25 -12.52
N ILE A 62 -1.52 15.72 -12.26
CA ILE A 62 -0.64 16.24 -11.20
C ILE A 62 -0.30 17.71 -11.45
N ASN A 63 0.19 18.03 -12.66
CA ASN A 63 0.59 19.39 -13.01
C ASN A 63 -0.56 20.39 -12.89
N GLN A 64 -1.77 19.99 -13.30
CA GLN A 64 -2.91 20.90 -13.32
C GLN A 64 -3.61 21.03 -11.96
N TYR A 65 -3.74 19.94 -11.19
CA TYR A 65 -4.65 19.85 -10.04
C TYR A 65 -4.01 19.46 -8.71
N CYS A 66 -2.71 19.12 -8.67
CA CYS A 66 -2.06 18.61 -7.48
C CYS A 66 -0.88 19.46 -7.02
N ASP A 67 -0.50 19.22 -5.76
CA ASP A 67 0.80 19.56 -5.18
C ASP A 67 1.55 18.25 -4.90
N THR A 68 2.87 18.32 -4.94
CA THR A 68 3.76 17.21 -4.61
C THR A 68 4.78 17.63 -3.57
N TYR A 69 5.06 16.76 -2.61
CA TYR A 69 6.07 16.99 -1.58
C TYR A 69 6.62 15.66 -1.06
N ILE A 70 7.73 15.71 -0.33
CA ILE A 70 8.26 14.53 0.36
C ILE A 70 7.64 14.46 1.75
N GLY A 71 7.02 13.33 2.08
CA GLY A 71 6.41 13.11 3.38
C GLY A 71 7.47 13.27 4.49
N PRO A 72 7.22 14.11 5.51
CA PRO A 72 8.23 14.38 6.53
C PRO A 72 8.60 13.12 7.33
N ASP A 73 7.62 12.25 7.60
CA ASP A 73 7.81 11.04 8.40
C ASP A 73 8.05 9.79 7.53
N SER A 74 7.46 9.74 6.33
CA SER A 74 7.60 8.58 5.44
C SER A 74 8.84 8.66 4.55
N HIS A 75 9.35 9.86 4.30
CA HIS A 75 10.40 10.14 3.31
C HIS A 75 10.04 9.73 1.87
N LEU A 76 8.75 9.51 1.61
CA LEU A 76 8.24 9.12 0.29
C LEU A 76 7.62 10.31 -0.45
N PRO A 77 7.63 10.29 -1.79
CA PRO A 77 6.91 11.29 -2.56
C PRO A 77 5.39 11.14 -2.35
N VAL A 78 4.73 12.25 -2.07
CA VAL A 78 3.30 12.33 -1.80
C VAL A 78 2.64 13.26 -2.82
N VAL A 79 1.52 12.81 -3.37
CA VAL A 79 0.63 13.63 -4.22
C VAL A 79 -0.62 13.99 -3.43
N ARG A 80 -0.97 15.27 -3.39
CA ARG A 80 -2.27 15.75 -2.85
C ARG A 80 -2.99 16.64 -3.84
N ILE A 81 -4.31 16.74 -3.72
CA ILE A 81 -5.06 17.76 -4.45
C ILE A 81 -4.64 19.16 -3.97
N ARG A 82 -4.31 20.05 -4.91
CA ARG A 82 -3.94 21.44 -4.65
C ARG A 82 -5.18 22.30 -4.41
N PRO A 83 -5.39 22.84 -3.21
CA PRO A 83 -6.49 23.76 -2.95
C PRO A 83 -6.31 25.07 -3.73
N VAL A 84 -7.41 25.68 -4.15
CA VAL A 84 -7.42 26.93 -4.91
C VAL A 84 -7.92 28.08 -4.02
N PRO A 85 -7.17 29.19 -3.92
CA PRO A 85 -7.61 30.40 -3.21
C PRO A 85 -8.90 31.01 -3.81
N PRO A 86 -9.64 31.84 -3.06
CA PRO A 86 -9.36 32.29 -1.70
C PRO A 86 -9.90 31.38 -0.58
N ASP A 87 -10.80 30.44 -0.89
CA ASP A 87 -11.50 29.60 0.11
C ASP A 87 -10.93 28.18 0.22
N ASN A 88 -9.69 27.99 -0.24
CA ASN A 88 -9.00 26.70 -0.32
C ASN A 88 -9.92 25.60 -0.88
N SER A 89 -10.60 25.91 -1.98
CA SER A 89 -11.52 25.00 -2.65
C SER A 89 -10.77 23.94 -3.45
N CYS A 90 -11.31 22.73 -3.45
CA CYS A 90 -10.90 21.67 -4.36
C CYS A 90 -11.06 22.15 -5.81
N PRO A 91 -10.04 21.97 -6.67
CA PRO A 91 -10.06 22.45 -8.05
C PRO A 91 -11.08 21.71 -8.92
N PHE A 92 -11.58 20.55 -8.48
CA PHE A 92 -12.66 19.80 -9.12
C PHE A 92 -14.07 20.26 -8.71
N LEU A 93 -14.21 21.24 -7.81
CA LEU A 93 -15.52 21.75 -7.39
C LEU A 93 -16.08 22.74 -8.44
N ARG A 94 -17.25 22.44 -9.01
CA ARG A 94 -18.01 23.35 -9.89
C ARG A 94 -19.46 23.37 -9.47
N ASN A 95 -20.04 24.56 -9.26
CA ASN A 95 -21.46 24.71 -8.90
C ASN A 95 -21.90 23.79 -7.75
N LYS A 96 -21.09 23.70 -6.68
CA LYS A 96 -21.26 22.82 -5.49
C LYS A 96 -21.16 21.31 -5.76
N LYS A 97 -20.85 20.89 -6.98
CA LYS A 97 -20.70 19.49 -7.39
C LYS A 97 -19.25 19.20 -7.77
N CYS A 98 -18.79 17.99 -7.43
CA CYS A 98 -17.48 17.52 -7.88
C CYS A 98 -17.60 17.06 -9.34
N ILE A 99 -16.74 17.56 -10.23
CA ILE A 99 -16.79 17.16 -11.65
C ILE A 99 -16.29 15.74 -11.88
N VAL A 100 -15.45 15.21 -10.98
CA VAL A 100 -14.97 13.82 -10.95
C VAL A 100 -15.74 12.99 -9.93
N HIS A 101 -17.03 13.28 -9.68
CA HIS A 101 -17.77 12.66 -8.57
C HIS A 101 -17.83 11.13 -8.65
N GLN A 102 -17.90 10.58 -9.87
CA GLN A 102 -17.92 9.14 -10.11
C GLN A 102 -16.57 8.53 -9.73
N ASP A 103 -15.46 9.13 -10.17
CA ASP A 103 -14.09 8.65 -9.96
C ASP A 103 -13.32 9.45 -8.90
N LYS A 104 -14.01 9.95 -7.87
CA LYS A 104 -13.40 10.77 -6.82
C LYS A 104 -12.41 9.95 -5.98
N PRO A 105 -11.40 10.59 -5.37
CA PRO A 105 -10.45 9.89 -4.51
C PRO A 105 -11.14 9.10 -3.39
N MET A 106 -10.57 7.98 -2.96
CA MET A 106 -11.14 7.14 -1.89
C MET A 106 -11.41 7.93 -0.61
N VAL A 107 -10.50 8.83 -0.21
CA VAL A 107 -10.70 9.70 0.98
C VAL A 107 -11.94 10.61 0.85
N CYS A 108 -12.28 11.04 -0.36
CA CYS A 108 -13.51 11.79 -0.65
C CYS A 108 -14.73 10.87 -0.83
N ALA A 109 -14.52 9.63 -1.25
CA ALA A 109 -15.55 8.60 -1.39
C ALA A 109 -16.14 8.22 -0.03
N VAL A 110 -15.25 7.93 0.92
CA VAL A 110 -15.63 7.41 2.24
C VAL A 110 -16.31 8.46 3.11
N TYR A 111 -16.01 9.76 2.95
CA TYR A 111 -16.61 10.83 3.75
C TYR A 111 -18.15 10.70 3.80
N PRO A 112 -18.76 10.64 5.00
CA PRO A 112 -18.25 11.09 6.30
C PRO A 112 -17.50 10.04 7.12
N LEU A 113 -17.28 8.86 6.56
CA LEU A 113 -16.51 7.81 7.20
C LEU A 113 -15.01 8.11 7.09
N ALA A 114 -14.24 7.66 8.06
CA ALA A 114 -12.82 7.35 7.89
C ALA A 114 -12.70 5.89 7.41
N ARG A 115 -11.68 5.61 6.60
CA ARG A 115 -11.28 4.24 6.21
C ARG A 115 -9.91 3.99 6.80
N ILE A 116 -9.77 2.91 7.55
CA ILE A 116 -8.54 2.57 8.27
C ILE A 116 -8.12 1.18 7.82
N ALA A 117 -6.96 1.09 7.19
CA ALA A 117 -6.27 -0.17 6.97
C ALA A 117 -5.33 -0.39 8.15
N GLN A 118 -5.41 -1.57 8.78
CA GLN A 118 -4.56 -1.93 9.90
C GLN A 118 -3.69 -3.12 9.46
N PRO A 119 -2.37 -3.09 9.71
CA PRO A 119 -1.52 -4.24 9.45
C PRO A 119 -2.04 -5.50 10.17
N GLY A 120 -2.07 -6.62 9.44
CA GLY A 120 -2.58 -7.91 9.93
C GLY A 120 -4.09 -8.12 9.82
N GLU A 121 -4.88 -7.08 9.51
CA GLU A 121 -6.31 -7.24 9.24
C GLU A 121 -6.55 -7.59 7.76
N PRO A 122 -7.44 -8.53 7.43
CA PRO A 122 -7.68 -8.96 6.05
C PRO A 122 -8.39 -7.89 5.21
N ALA A 123 -8.98 -6.88 5.84
CA ALA A 123 -9.71 -5.80 5.18
C ALA A 123 -9.65 -4.50 6.00
N PRO A 124 -9.76 -3.33 5.35
CA PRO A 124 -9.92 -2.08 6.06
C PRO A 124 -11.29 -2.03 6.76
N PHE A 125 -11.36 -1.29 7.86
CA PHE A 125 -12.62 -0.97 8.53
C PHE A 125 -12.94 0.52 8.41
N TYR A 126 -14.18 0.86 8.73
CA TYR A 126 -14.72 2.19 8.60
C TYR A 126 -15.24 2.70 9.93
N VAL A 127 -15.12 4.01 10.14
CA VAL A 127 -15.64 4.66 11.36
C VAL A 127 -16.31 5.97 10.97
N LEU A 128 -17.51 6.21 11.49
CA LEU A 128 -18.16 7.51 11.30
C LEU A 128 -17.41 8.57 12.11
N GLN A 129 -16.91 9.60 11.43
CA GLN A 129 -16.13 10.65 12.06
C GLN A 129 -16.96 11.34 13.17
N PRO A 130 -16.48 11.35 14.42
CA PRO A 130 -17.23 11.90 15.53
C PRO A 130 -17.48 13.40 15.34
N GLY A 131 -18.67 13.86 15.73
CA GLY A 131 -19.03 15.28 15.67
C GLY A 131 -19.18 15.86 14.26
N ASN A 132 -19.25 15.03 13.20
CA ASN A 132 -19.44 15.53 11.84
C ASN A 132 -20.73 16.37 11.70
N PRO A 133 -20.66 17.69 11.45
CA PRO A 133 -21.84 18.55 11.35
C PRO A 133 -22.48 18.51 9.95
N CYS A 134 -21.93 17.73 9.01
CA CYS A 134 -22.38 17.66 7.63
C CYS A 134 -23.53 16.68 7.44
N GLY A 135 -24.36 16.93 6.42
CA GLY A 135 -25.41 16.01 5.98
C GLY A 135 -26.68 16.02 6.84
N GLY A 136 -27.52 15.02 6.63
CA GLY A 136 -28.66 14.66 7.49
C GLY A 136 -28.52 13.22 7.98
N THR A 137 -29.31 12.82 8.98
CA THR A 137 -29.28 11.46 9.57
C THR A 137 -30.55 10.67 9.23
N ASP A 138 -31.32 11.12 8.25
CA ASP A 138 -32.62 10.58 7.84
C ASP A 138 -32.54 9.52 6.73
N ARG A 139 -31.32 9.06 6.41
CA ARG A 139 -31.06 7.95 5.48
C ARG A 139 -30.14 6.95 6.16
N THR A 140 -30.54 5.69 6.20
CA THR A 140 -29.68 4.56 6.58
C THR A 140 -29.17 3.89 5.31
N VAL A 141 -27.89 3.54 5.29
CA VAL A 141 -27.22 2.91 4.14
C VAL A 141 -26.09 2.03 4.64
N THR A 142 -25.76 0.93 3.94
CA THR A 142 -24.53 0.19 4.25
C THR A 142 -23.30 0.92 3.73
N VAL A 143 -22.12 0.63 4.27
CA VAL A 143 -20.86 1.19 3.74
C VAL A 143 -20.67 0.81 2.27
N ARG A 144 -20.95 -0.44 1.90
CA ARG A 144 -20.90 -0.94 0.52
C ARG A 144 -21.81 -0.14 -0.41
N GLN A 145 -23.07 0.08 -0.01
CA GLN A 145 -24.03 0.87 -0.79
C GLN A 145 -23.62 2.35 -0.89
N TRP A 146 -22.94 2.89 0.13
CA TRP A 146 -22.43 4.25 0.12
C TRP A 146 -21.28 4.46 -0.87
N LEU A 147 -20.33 3.52 -0.88
CA LEU A 147 -19.18 3.56 -1.79
C LEU A 147 -19.56 3.16 -3.22
N GLY A 148 -20.57 2.30 -3.37
CA GLY A 148 -21.01 1.81 -4.68
C GLY A 148 -19.86 1.17 -5.45
N HIS A 149 -19.67 1.58 -6.70
CA HIS A 149 -18.62 1.04 -7.57
C HIS A 149 -17.18 1.38 -7.10
N LEU A 150 -17.00 2.37 -6.21
CA LEU A 150 -15.67 2.72 -5.67
C LEU A 150 -15.17 1.70 -4.64
N CYS A 151 -16.06 0.82 -4.15
CA CYS A 151 -15.73 -0.40 -3.42
C CYS A 151 -15.57 -1.56 -4.43
N SER A 152 -14.66 -1.38 -5.39
CA SER A 152 -14.32 -2.41 -6.36
C SER A 152 -13.27 -3.36 -5.78
N GLU A 153 -13.32 -4.63 -6.18
CA GLU A 153 -12.32 -5.62 -5.80
C GLU A 153 -10.91 -5.17 -6.22
N GLU A 154 -10.75 -4.65 -7.45
CA GLU A 154 -9.47 -4.09 -7.92
C GLU A 154 -8.98 -2.94 -7.01
N GLY A 155 -9.87 -2.05 -6.57
CA GLY A 155 -9.50 -0.94 -5.70
C GLY A 155 -9.13 -1.35 -4.29
N GLU A 156 -9.73 -2.41 -3.78
CA GLU A 156 -9.36 -2.99 -2.48
C GLU A 156 -8.00 -3.68 -2.56
N GLN A 157 -7.84 -4.58 -3.55
CA GLN A 157 -6.59 -5.30 -3.80
C GLN A 157 -5.42 -4.33 -4.02
N THR A 158 -5.55 -3.38 -4.94
CA THR A 158 -4.48 -2.43 -5.23
C THR A 158 -4.25 -1.41 -4.12
N GLY A 159 -5.27 -1.10 -3.32
CA GLY A 159 -5.11 -0.32 -2.09
C GLY A 159 -4.25 -1.05 -1.05
N MET A 160 -4.43 -2.37 -0.90
CA MET A 160 -3.57 -3.20 -0.03
C MET A 160 -2.16 -3.31 -0.58
N MET A 161 -2.00 -3.59 -1.88
CA MET A 161 -0.69 -3.62 -2.55
C MET A 161 0.06 -2.30 -2.33
N TRP A 162 -0.62 -1.18 -2.52
CA TRP A 162 -0.06 0.15 -2.26
C TRP A 162 0.41 0.31 -0.82
N GLY A 163 -0.42 -0.08 0.16
CA GLY A 163 -0.06 -0.01 1.58
C GLY A 163 1.17 -0.85 1.92
N GLU A 164 1.24 -2.10 1.44
CA GLU A 164 2.39 -2.99 1.66
C GLU A 164 3.67 -2.45 1.01
N LEU A 165 3.56 -1.87 -0.20
CA LEU A 165 4.69 -1.24 -0.89
C LEU A 165 5.23 -0.03 -0.12
N LEU A 166 4.34 0.85 0.35
CA LEU A 166 4.73 1.99 1.18
C LEU A 166 5.41 1.51 2.46
N ALA A 167 4.84 0.50 3.14
CA ALA A 167 5.39 -0.04 4.37
C ALA A 167 6.81 -0.62 4.15
N LEU A 168 7.05 -1.31 3.04
CA LEU A 168 8.36 -1.82 2.64
C LEU A 168 9.41 -0.69 2.59
N PHE A 169 9.13 0.38 1.83
CA PHE A 169 10.07 1.49 1.71
C PHE A 169 10.22 2.28 3.01
N VAL A 170 9.12 2.58 3.73
CA VAL A 170 9.17 3.33 4.99
C VAL A 170 10.05 2.61 6.02
N ARG A 171 9.93 1.28 6.15
CA ARG A 171 10.78 0.50 7.06
C ARG A 171 12.27 0.66 6.75
N ALA A 172 12.64 0.55 5.48
CA ALA A 172 14.04 0.70 5.06
C ALA A 172 14.55 2.15 5.27
N LEU A 173 13.74 3.14 4.88
CA LEU A 173 14.13 4.55 4.95
C LEU A 173 14.22 5.07 6.39
N HIS A 174 13.47 4.52 7.34
CA HIS A 174 13.48 4.98 8.73
C HIS A 174 14.90 5.05 9.33
N PHE A 175 15.73 4.05 9.03
CA PHE A 175 17.11 3.98 9.52
C PHE A 175 18.14 4.59 8.56
N LEU A 176 17.88 4.47 7.25
CA LEU A 176 18.85 4.86 6.22
C LEU A 176 18.77 6.34 5.84
N TRP A 177 17.60 6.96 5.91
CA TRP A 177 17.38 8.33 5.44
C TRP A 177 18.31 9.37 6.07
N PRO A 178 18.60 9.35 7.39
CA PRO A 178 19.55 10.29 8.00
C PRO A 178 20.99 10.12 7.49
N GLN A 179 21.34 8.94 6.99
CA GLN A 179 22.68 8.58 6.54
C GLN A 179 22.86 8.80 5.02
N MET A 180 21.77 8.92 4.26
CA MET A 180 21.80 9.14 2.82
C MET A 180 22.27 10.57 2.47
N PRO A 181 23.19 10.72 1.50
CA PRO A 181 23.52 12.02 0.91
C PRO A 181 22.31 12.65 0.21
N ASP A 182 22.26 13.98 0.14
CA ASP A 182 21.10 14.69 -0.42
C ASP A 182 20.86 14.40 -1.90
N GLU A 183 21.92 14.25 -2.70
CA GLU A 183 21.82 13.80 -4.10
C GLU A 183 21.14 12.42 -4.22
N GLN A 184 21.44 11.51 -3.29
CA GLN A 184 20.84 10.18 -3.26
C GLN A 184 19.37 10.26 -2.85
N LYS A 185 19.01 11.12 -1.89
CA LYS A 185 17.61 11.38 -1.50
C LYS A 185 16.81 11.95 -2.67
N GLU A 186 17.37 12.90 -3.41
CA GLU A 186 16.73 13.50 -4.58
C GLU A 186 16.50 12.47 -5.70
N SER A 187 17.52 11.64 -6.00
CA SER A 187 17.42 10.54 -6.96
C SER A 187 16.38 9.50 -6.53
N PHE A 188 16.38 9.14 -5.24
CA PHE A 188 15.39 8.25 -4.63
C PHE A 188 13.97 8.76 -4.81
N CYS A 189 13.69 9.97 -4.33
CA CYS A 189 12.38 10.57 -4.42
C CYS A 189 11.90 10.74 -5.86
N SER A 190 12.78 11.19 -6.76
CA SER A 190 12.42 11.41 -8.17
C SER A 190 12.09 10.11 -8.89
N SER A 191 12.92 9.08 -8.71
CA SER A 191 12.69 7.77 -9.35
C SER A 191 11.45 7.08 -8.79
N LEU A 192 11.25 7.10 -7.46
CA LEU A 192 10.02 6.58 -6.87
C LEU A 192 8.81 7.35 -7.36
N PHE A 193 8.85 8.68 -7.44
CA PHE A 193 7.72 9.45 -7.94
C PHE A 193 7.30 9.02 -9.35
N VAL A 194 8.28 8.76 -10.24
CA VAL A 194 8.01 8.24 -11.59
C VAL A 194 7.32 6.87 -11.54
N PHE A 195 7.88 5.90 -10.81
CA PHE A 195 7.29 4.55 -10.71
C PHE A 195 5.93 4.57 -10.05
N LEU A 196 5.79 5.29 -8.94
CA LEU A 196 4.60 5.24 -8.11
C LEU A 196 3.45 6.04 -8.73
N TYR A 197 3.69 7.11 -9.49
CA TYR A 197 2.62 8.01 -9.96
C TYR A 197 2.58 8.28 -11.46
N LEU A 198 3.70 8.31 -12.17
CA LEU A 198 3.72 8.80 -13.56
C LEU A 198 3.62 7.70 -14.62
N LYS A 199 4.13 6.50 -14.32
CA LYS A 199 4.29 5.42 -15.29
C LYS A 199 3.01 4.57 -15.46
N TYR A 200 1.87 5.22 -15.74
CA TYR A 200 0.61 4.53 -16.03
C TYR A 200 -0.02 5.01 -17.33
N ASP A 201 -0.39 4.06 -18.18
CA ASP A 201 -1.29 4.27 -19.32
C ASP A 201 -2.73 4.03 -18.88
N VAL A 202 -3.55 5.08 -18.94
CA VAL A 202 -4.98 5.06 -18.55
C VAL A 202 -5.86 4.20 -19.45
N LYS A 203 -5.35 3.75 -20.60
CA LYS A 203 -6.04 2.86 -21.53
C LYS A 203 -5.88 1.38 -21.17
N GLU A 204 -4.82 1.04 -20.45
CA GLU A 204 -4.51 -0.33 -20.05
C GLU A 204 -5.05 -0.66 -18.64
N PRO A 205 -5.17 -1.94 -18.25
CA PRO A 205 -5.55 -2.33 -16.89
C PRO A 205 -4.56 -1.82 -15.84
N PHE A 206 -5.04 -1.36 -14.68
CA PHE A 206 -4.20 -0.72 -13.67
C PHE A 206 -3.34 -1.72 -12.88
N ALA A 207 -3.93 -2.82 -12.40
CA ALA A 207 -3.24 -3.74 -11.49
C ALA A 207 -1.93 -4.34 -12.05
N PRO A 208 -1.84 -4.81 -13.32
CA PRO A 208 -0.57 -5.29 -13.88
C PRO A 208 0.51 -4.19 -13.93
N GLN A 209 0.11 -2.96 -14.25
CA GLN A 209 1.02 -1.81 -14.29
C GLN A 209 1.55 -1.47 -12.89
N LEU A 210 0.69 -1.49 -11.87
CA LEU A 210 1.09 -1.29 -10.47
C LEU A 210 2.14 -2.33 -10.06
N LYS A 211 1.91 -3.61 -10.36
CA LYS A 211 2.87 -4.68 -10.05
C LYS A 211 4.22 -4.47 -10.73
N ALA A 212 4.21 -4.20 -12.04
CA ALA A 212 5.44 -3.97 -12.80
C ALA A 212 6.20 -2.72 -12.31
N ASN A 213 5.49 -1.65 -11.96
CA ASN A 213 6.09 -0.41 -11.46
C ASN A 213 6.67 -0.58 -10.05
N ALA A 214 5.95 -1.26 -9.15
CA ALA A 214 6.43 -1.58 -7.81
C ALA A 214 7.70 -2.44 -7.85
N MET A 215 7.70 -3.47 -8.70
CA MET A 215 8.86 -4.32 -8.93
C MET A 215 10.06 -3.52 -9.49
N GLY A 216 9.81 -2.64 -10.45
CA GLY A 216 10.84 -1.73 -10.99
C GLY A 216 11.44 -0.81 -9.91
N ALA A 217 10.61 -0.26 -9.03
CA ALA A 217 11.06 0.59 -7.93
C ALA A 217 11.93 -0.18 -6.91
N VAL A 218 11.50 -1.38 -6.52
CA VAL A 218 12.27 -2.22 -5.59
C VAL A 218 13.60 -2.65 -6.20
N ILE A 219 13.61 -3.08 -7.46
CA ILE A 219 14.85 -3.50 -8.14
C ILE A 219 15.85 -2.36 -8.25
N LEU A 220 15.36 -1.14 -8.51
CA LEU A 220 16.24 0.02 -8.63
C LEU A 220 16.97 0.34 -7.32
N TRP A 221 16.31 0.12 -6.17
CA TRP A 221 16.81 0.54 -4.86
C TRP A 221 17.20 -0.61 -3.92
N GLN A 222 17.16 -1.84 -4.40
CA GLN A 222 17.39 -3.03 -3.58
C GLN A 222 18.77 -3.03 -2.92
N LYS A 223 19.80 -2.60 -3.65
CA LYS A 223 21.19 -2.63 -3.14
C LYS A 223 21.41 -1.60 -2.04
N GLU A 224 20.78 -0.43 -2.17
CA GLU A 224 20.92 0.69 -1.26
C GLU A 224 20.05 0.52 -0.02
N LEU A 225 18.88 -0.12 -0.15
CA LEU A 225 17.90 -0.22 0.93
C LEU A 225 17.90 -1.55 1.69
N SER A 226 18.55 -2.60 1.18
CA SER A 226 18.70 -3.91 1.85
C SER A 226 17.41 -4.42 2.50
N PHE A 227 16.39 -4.67 1.69
CA PHE A 227 15.10 -5.18 2.17
C PHE A 227 15.25 -6.58 2.80
N SER A 228 14.67 -6.80 3.98
CA SER A 228 14.61 -8.13 4.62
C SER A 228 13.49 -9.02 4.07
N GLU A 229 12.48 -8.45 3.43
CA GLU A 229 11.35 -9.16 2.83
C GLU A 229 10.78 -8.36 1.66
N VAL A 230 9.97 -9.01 0.81
CA VAL A 230 9.16 -8.33 -0.21
C VAL A 230 7.69 -8.77 -0.15
N PRO A 231 6.74 -7.95 -0.60
CA PRO A 231 5.31 -8.30 -0.56
C PRO A 231 4.97 -9.56 -1.38
N ALA A 232 4.02 -10.36 -0.87
CA ALA A 232 3.61 -11.62 -1.48
C ALA A 232 3.02 -11.49 -2.90
N TRP A 233 2.47 -10.32 -3.26
CA TRP A 233 1.90 -10.08 -4.59
C TRP A 233 2.93 -9.69 -5.66
N PHE A 234 4.22 -9.58 -5.30
CA PHE A 234 5.27 -9.29 -6.28
C PHE A 234 5.36 -10.40 -7.34
N PRO A 235 5.31 -10.05 -8.64
CA PRO A 235 5.33 -11.02 -9.73
C PRO A 235 6.78 -11.43 -10.05
N ILE A 236 7.43 -12.12 -9.11
CA ILE A 236 8.84 -12.50 -9.20
C ILE A 236 9.10 -13.43 -10.40
N GLU A 237 8.12 -14.26 -10.76
CA GLU A 237 8.13 -15.13 -11.92
C GLU A 237 8.24 -14.39 -13.26
N GLU A 238 7.87 -13.11 -13.31
CA GLU A 238 7.99 -12.27 -14.52
C GLU A 238 9.41 -11.71 -14.71
N LEU A 239 10.30 -11.88 -13.73
CA LEU A 239 11.68 -11.41 -13.83
C LEU A 239 12.56 -12.29 -14.72
N PRO A 240 13.60 -11.70 -15.37
CA PRO A 240 14.62 -12.50 -16.02
C PRO A 240 15.31 -13.45 -15.04
N THR A 241 15.52 -14.69 -15.46
CA THR A 241 16.22 -15.70 -14.67
C THR A 241 17.65 -15.26 -14.34
N GLY A 242 18.00 -15.37 -13.06
CA GLY A 242 19.32 -15.07 -12.53
C GLY A 242 19.31 -14.84 -11.02
N GLU A 243 20.44 -14.38 -10.49
CA GLU A 243 20.65 -14.15 -9.04
C GLU A 243 19.61 -13.21 -8.43
N ARG A 244 19.20 -12.16 -9.15
CA ARG A 244 18.21 -11.20 -8.65
C ARG A 244 16.84 -11.84 -8.43
N GLN A 245 16.37 -12.62 -9.40
CA GLN A 245 15.08 -13.32 -9.29
C GLN A 245 15.14 -14.35 -8.14
N GLN A 246 16.24 -15.08 -8.01
CA GLN A 246 16.45 -16.03 -6.91
C GLN A 246 16.46 -15.34 -5.54
N HIS A 247 17.15 -14.21 -5.41
CA HIS A 247 17.25 -13.47 -4.16
C HIS A 247 15.91 -12.85 -3.76
N LEU A 248 15.17 -12.25 -4.70
CA LEU A 248 13.83 -11.73 -4.41
C LEU A 248 12.86 -12.86 -4.03
N LEU A 249 12.98 -14.04 -4.64
CA LEU A 249 12.17 -15.21 -4.28
C LEU A 249 12.43 -15.65 -2.82
N LEU A 250 13.69 -15.63 -2.38
CA LEU A 250 14.05 -15.88 -0.98
C LEU A 250 13.38 -14.85 -0.05
N LEU A 251 13.48 -13.56 -0.36
CA LEU A 251 12.86 -12.50 0.46
C LEU A 251 11.32 -12.60 0.51
N LYS A 252 10.69 -13.04 -0.59
CA LYS A 252 9.25 -13.30 -0.65
C LYS A 252 8.87 -14.49 0.22
N ALA A 253 9.61 -15.59 0.13
CA ALA A 253 9.41 -16.78 0.95
C ALA A 253 9.59 -16.46 2.45
N TYR A 254 10.63 -15.71 2.80
CA TYR A 254 10.87 -15.30 4.19
C TYR A 254 9.75 -14.41 4.74
N GLY A 255 9.26 -13.45 3.95
CA GLY A 255 8.11 -12.63 4.33
C GLY A 255 6.82 -13.44 4.54
N LEU A 256 6.60 -14.50 3.76
CA LEU A 256 5.48 -15.44 3.97
C LEU A 256 5.68 -16.27 5.25
N TYR A 257 6.87 -16.84 5.45
CA TYR A 257 7.24 -17.57 6.66
C TYR A 257 7.00 -16.72 7.92
N LYS A 258 7.44 -15.46 7.91
CA LYS A 258 7.25 -14.52 9.01
C LYS A 258 5.77 -14.32 9.33
N ARG A 259 4.94 -14.10 8.31
CA ARG A 259 3.48 -13.92 8.48
C ARG A 259 2.82 -15.18 9.05
N ASP A 260 3.15 -16.36 8.55
CA ASP A 260 2.60 -17.63 9.03
C ASP A 260 3.04 -17.93 10.47
N TRP A 261 4.31 -17.72 10.79
CA TRP A 261 4.85 -17.90 12.13
C TRP A 261 4.16 -16.97 13.15
N CYS A 262 3.96 -15.71 12.77
CA CYS A 262 3.21 -14.71 13.55
C CYS A 262 1.76 -15.12 13.77
N ALA A 263 1.06 -15.47 12.69
CA ALA A 263 -0.36 -15.82 12.71
C ALA A 263 -0.62 -17.02 13.63
N ALA A 264 0.23 -18.04 13.58
CA ALA A 264 0.15 -19.22 14.44
C ALA A 264 0.27 -18.91 15.95
N ARG A 265 0.76 -17.71 16.30
CA ARG A 265 1.00 -17.26 17.69
C ARG A 265 0.14 -16.06 18.09
N GLY A 266 -0.77 -15.61 17.23
CA GLY A 266 -1.57 -14.40 17.47
C GLY A 266 -0.72 -13.12 17.55
N LEU A 267 0.46 -13.13 16.90
CA LEU A 267 1.38 -12.00 16.82
C LEU A 267 1.23 -11.30 15.47
N ARG A 268 1.73 -10.07 15.38
CA ARG A 268 1.87 -9.34 14.12
C ARG A 268 3.34 -9.30 13.68
N PRO A 269 3.64 -9.27 12.38
CA PRO A 269 5.02 -9.20 11.87
C PRO A 269 5.85 -8.04 12.43
N GLU A 270 5.23 -6.91 12.76
CA GLU A 270 5.91 -5.73 13.32
C GLU A 270 6.28 -5.89 14.80
N GLN A 271 5.79 -6.94 15.46
CA GLN A 271 6.10 -7.24 16.86
C GLN A 271 7.31 -8.17 17.00
N ILE A 272 7.84 -8.69 15.90
CA ILE A 272 9.00 -9.56 15.89
C ILE A 272 10.26 -8.72 15.74
N ASP A 273 11.19 -8.91 16.67
CA ASP A 273 12.60 -8.60 16.47
C ASP A 273 13.21 -9.74 15.65
N GLU A 274 13.68 -9.46 14.43
CA GLU A 274 14.13 -10.52 13.51
C GLU A 274 15.45 -11.18 13.96
N GLU A 275 16.18 -10.58 14.91
CA GLU A 275 17.42 -11.15 15.46
C GLU A 275 17.16 -12.03 16.69
N THR A 276 16.14 -11.71 17.49
CA THR A 276 15.90 -12.34 18.79
C THR A 276 14.54 -13.03 18.93
N GLY A 277 13.68 -12.91 17.92
CA GLY A 277 12.31 -13.38 17.94
C GLY A 277 11.44 -12.59 18.93
N VAL A 278 10.48 -13.28 19.55
CA VAL A 278 9.70 -12.74 20.67
C VAL A 278 9.99 -13.58 21.90
N ASP A 279 10.50 -12.95 22.95
CA ASP A 279 10.76 -13.56 24.26
C ASP A 279 11.65 -14.83 24.21
N GLY A 280 12.59 -14.91 23.24
CA GLY A 280 13.51 -16.05 23.09
C GLY A 280 12.90 -17.31 22.48
N ASN A 281 11.72 -17.20 21.84
CA ASN A 281 11.14 -18.29 21.06
C ASN A 281 11.96 -18.59 19.78
N CYS A 282 11.89 -19.84 19.30
CA CYS A 282 12.49 -20.25 18.01
C CYS A 282 11.84 -19.51 16.84
N TYR A 283 12.42 -18.38 16.45
CA TYR A 283 12.17 -17.67 15.20
C TYR A 283 13.48 -17.68 14.41
N ALA A 284 13.48 -18.28 13.22
CA ALA A 284 14.62 -18.23 12.32
C ALA A 284 14.75 -16.84 11.69
N CYS A 285 15.90 -16.20 11.82
CA CYS A 285 16.22 -14.99 11.04
C CYS A 285 16.38 -15.33 9.54
N LEU A 286 16.56 -14.34 8.67
CA LEU A 286 16.65 -14.56 7.22
C LEU A 286 17.76 -15.55 6.84
N GLU A 287 18.94 -15.41 7.45
CA GLU A 287 20.09 -16.29 7.22
C GLU A 287 19.81 -17.73 7.68
N GLU A 288 19.21 -17.89 8.85
CA GLU A 288 18.83 -19.19 9.39
C GLU A 288 17.77 -19.86 8.50
N PHE A 289 16.69 -19.13 8.17
CA PHE A 289 15.61 -19.58 7.30
C PHE A 289 16.12 -20.05 5.94
N GLN A 290 17.07 -19.32 5.36
CA GLN A 290 17.70 -19.66 4.07
C GLN A 290 18.36 -21.05 4.11
N ASP A 291 18.93 -21.43 5.25
CA ASP A 291 19.64 -22.70 5.43
C ASP A 291 18.80 -23.82 6.08
N SER A 292 17.60 -23.51 6.58
CA SER A 292 16.63 -24.48 7.14
C SER A 292 15.39 -24.65 6.25
N GLU A 293 14.28 -24.00 6.60
CA GLU A 293 12.96 -24.16 5.98
C GLU A 293 13.00 -23.92 4.47
N TYR A 294 13.79 -22.95 4.02
CA TYR A 294 13.93 -22.63 2.60
C TYR A 294 14.56 -23.75 1.77
N ARG A 295 15.21 -24.74 2.41
CA ARG A 295 15.78 -25.93 1.75
C ARG A 295 14.84 -27.15 1.79
N ASP A 296 13.75 -27.10 2.56
CA ASP A 296 12.76 -28.17 2.66
C ASP A 296 11.69 -28.02 1.57
N ALA A 297 11.70 -28.95 0.60
CA ALA A 297 10.76 -28.93 -0.52
C ALA A 297 9.30 -29.05 -0.08
N SER A 298 9.01 -29.82 0.97
CA SER A 298 7.64 -30.01 1.46
C SER A 298 7.14 -28.75 2.15
N TYR A 299 8.03 -28.07 2.89
CA TYR A 299 7.71 -26.80 3.54
C TYR A 299 7.48 -25.69 2.50
N MET A 300 8.35 -25.59 1.50
CA MET A 300 8.22 -24.61 0.40
C MET A 300 6.99 -24.86 -0.48
N GLU A 301 6.59 -26.10 -0.70
CA GLU A 301 5.34 -26.43 -1.42
C GLU A 301 4.09 -25.96 -0.66
N ALA A 302 4.13 -26.01 0.68
CA ALA A 302 3.05 -25.54 1.53
C ALA A 302 3.02 -24.00 1.65
N LEU A 303 4.19 -23.35 1.61
CA LEU A 303 4.34 -21.92 1.84
C LEU A 303 4.11 -21.06 0.57
N LEU A 304 4.60 -21.53 -0.58
CA LEU A 304 4.66 -20.73 -1.80
C LEU A 304 3.45 -20.99 -2.72
N GLU A 305 3.03 -19.96 -3.44
CA GLU A 305 2.09 -20.11 -4.55
C GLU A 305 2.68 -21.03 -5.64
N PRO A 306 1.85 -21.76 -6.42
CA PRO A 306 2.34 -22.77 -7.36
C PRO A 306 3.40 -22.28 -8.36
N GLY A 307 3.29 -21.02 -8.81
CA GLY A 307 4.26 -20.40 -9.70
C GLY A 307 5.61 -20.15 -9.04
N ASP A 308 5.60 -19.58 -7.84
CA ASP A 308 6.82 -19.35 -7.04
C ASP A 308 7.48 -20.67 -6.63
N PHE A 309 6.70 -21.69 -6.27
CA PHE A 309 7.23 -23.02 -5.94
C PHE A 309 7.90 -23.69 -7.14
N LEU A 310 7.33 -23.56 -8.34
CA LEU A 310 7.96 -24.06 -9.55
C LEU A 310 9.29 -23.36 -9.83
N LEU A 311 9.33 -22.04 -9.65
CA LEU A 311 10.55 -21.24 -9.79
C LEU A 311 11.61 -21.63 -8.74
N TRP A 312 11.20 -21.79 -7.47
CA TRP A 312 12.06 -22.25 -6.38
C TRP A 312 12.72 -23.60 -6.73
N LYS A 313 11.94 -24.56 -7.23
CA LYS A 313 12.47 -25.87 -7.66
C LYS A 313 13.54 -25.74 -8.73
N GLN A 314 13.40 -24.82 -9.68
CA GLN A 314 14.38 -24.63 -10.77
C GLN A 314 15.75 -24.25 -10.21
N TYR A 315 15.79 -23.31 -9.26
CA TYR A 315 17.04 -22.88 -8.61
C TYR A 315 17.66 -23.98 -7.75
N PHE A 316 16.86 -24.67 -6.93
CA PHE A 316 17.36 -25.73 -6.05
C PHE A 316 17.78 -27.01 -6.79
N GLN A 317 17.17 -27.33 -7.93
CA GLN A 317 17.60 -28.44 -8.77
C GLN A 317 18.87 -28.10 -9.57
N ALA A 318 19.03 -26.84 -10.01
CA ALA A 318 20.23 -26.37 -10.68
C ALA A 318 21.47 -26.46 -9.76
N ASP A 319 21.35 -26.08 -8.49
CA ASP A 319 22.44 -26.17 -7.52
C ASP A 319 22.94 -27.61 -7.28
N ARG A 320 22.03 -28.60 -7.25
CA ARG A 320 22.40 -30.02 -7.14
C ARG A 320 23.12 -30.55 -8.37
N SER A 321 22.83 -30.01 -9.56
CA SER A 321 23.48 -30.41 -10.81
C SER A 321 24.92 -29.86 -10.96
N CYS A 322 25.24 -28.75 -10.29
CA CYS A 322 26.60 -28.22 -10.21
C CYS A 322 27.50 -29.06 -9.30
N CYS A 323 26.98 -29.56 -8.17
CA CYS A 323 27.75 -30.42 -7.26
C CYS A 323 28.13 -31.79 -7.84
N HIS A 324 27.42 -32.28 -8.87
CA HIS A 324 27.75 -33.56 -9.54
C HIS A 324 28.75 -33.43 -10.71
N LYS A 325 29.22 -32.22 -11.04
CA LYS A 325 30.23 -32.00 -12.09
C LYS A 325 31.65 -31.78 -11.52
N SER A 326 31.85 -31.98 -10.22
CA SER A 326 33.11 -31.78 -9.52
C SER A 326 33.59 -33.05 -8.81
N CYS A 327 33.48 -34.21 -9.45
CA CYS A 327 34.10 -35.46 -8.99
C CYS A 327 34.98 -36.06 -10.09
#